data_AF-A0A974XKA4-F1
#
_entry.id   AF-A0A974XKA4-F1
#
_cell.length_a   1.000
_cell.length_b   1.000
_cell.length_c   1.000
_cell.angle_alpha   90.00
_cell.angle_beta   90.00
_cell.angle_gamma   90.00
#
_symmetry.space_group_name_H-M   'P 1'
#
loop_
_entity.id
_entity.type
_entity.pdbx_description
1 polymer ?
#
loop_
_entity_poly.entity_id
_entity_poly.type
_entity_poly.pdbx_seq_one_letter_code
_entity_poly.pdbx_strand_id
1 'polypeptide(L)'
;MSFNLAFIPIGLLFLVAVPAMFITLKLLSKEVSRERLNQIEDLSSLWKNSFPPKGVLTDKGLSILKLYKILLVITLSASVIAGLFLGFSNSPITLS
;
A
#
# COMPACT_ATOMS: atom_id res chain seq x y z
N MET A 1 26.40 5.85 -19.41
CA MET A 1 25.20 6.39 -18.72
C MET A 1 25.35 6.08 -17.24
N SER A 2 25.47 7.08 -16.37
CA SER A 2 25.60 6.87 -14.92
C SER A 2 24.23 6.56 -14.32
N PHE A 3 24.07 5.40 -13.70
CA PHE A 3 22.83 5.04 -13.01
C PHE A 3 22.65 5.93 -11.77
N ASN A 4 21.52 6.62 -11.66
CA ASN A 4 21.24 7.47 -10.51
C ASN A 4 20.68 6.60 -9.36
N LEU A 5 21.48 6.46 -8.30
CA LEU A 5 21.15 5.67 -7.11
C LEU A 5 19.89 6.16 -6.38
N ALA A 6 19.46 7.41 -6.59
CA ALA A 6 18.22 7.95 -6.05
C ALA A 6 16.95 7.28 -6.63
N PHE A 7 17.07 6.50 -7.70
CA PHE A 7 15.96 5.68 -8.21
C PHE A 7 15.72 4.40 -7.42
N ILE A 8 16.68 3.94 -6.61
CA ILE A 8 16.56 2.67 -5.87
C ILE A 8 15.39 2.70 -4.86
N PRO A 9 15.23 3.74 -4.02
CA PRO A 9 14.11 3.80 -3.07
C PRO A 9 12.74 3.92 -3.75
N ILE A 10 12.69 4.61 -4.89
CA ILE A 10 11.48 4.78 -5.70
C ILE A 10 11.11 3.44 -6.36
N GLY A 11 12.11 2.75 -6.92
CA GLY A 11 11.95 1.41 -7.48
C GLY A 11 11.47 0.40 -6.43
N LEU A 12 11.98 0.47 -5.20
CA LEU A 12 11.52 -0.37 -4.09
C LEU A 12 10.03 -0.16 -3.79
N LEU A 13 9.57 1.09 -3.74
CA LEU A 13 8.15 1.40 -3.54
C LEU A 13 7.29 0.83 -4.66
N PHE A 14 7.67 1.03 -5.92
CA PHE A 14 6.88 0.55 -7.05
C PHE A 14 6.90 -0.98 -7.16
N LEU A 15 8.06 -1.61 -7.08
CA LEU A 15 8.21 -3.05 -7.27
C LEU A 15 7.65 -3.89 -6.12
N VAL A 16 7.61 -3.34 -4.90
CA VAL A 16 7.07 -4.07 -3.74
C VAL A 16 5.64 -3.67 -3.45
N ALA A 17 5.33 -2.37 -3.37
CA ALA A 17 4.01 -1.92 -2.93
C ALA A 17 2.92 -2.21 -3.97
N VAL A 18 3.23 -2.06 -5.27
CA VAL A 18 2.22 -2.28 -6.33
C VAL A 18 1.80 -3.76 -6.40
N PRO A 19 2.70 -4.75 -6.51
CA PRO A 19 2.30 -6.16 -6.49
C PRO A 19 1.64 -6.56 -5.16
N ALA A 20 2.14 -6.05 -4.03
CA ALA A 20 1.53 -6.30 -2.73
C ALA A 20 0.08 -5.79 -2.68
N MET A 21 -0.22 -4.63 -3.27
CA MET A 21 -1.58 -4.10 -3.37
C MET A 21 -2.49 -5.04 -4.15
N PHE A 22 -2.07 -5.49 -5.33
CA PHE A 22 -2.85 -6.41 -6.17
C PHE A 22 -3.11 -7.75 -5.48
N ILE A 23 -2.08 -8.34 -4.86
CA ILE A 23 -2.21 -9.59 -4.10
C ILE A 23 -3.18 -9.40 -2.94
N THR A 24 -3.04 -8.31 -2.19
CA THR A 24 -3.90 -8.01 -1.04
C THR A 24 -5.35 -7.82 -1.48
N LEU A 25 -5.61 -7.06 -2.55
CA LEU A 25 -6.96 -6.90 -3.09
C LEU A 25 -7.59 -8.23 -3.51
N LYS A 26 -6.80 -9.10 -4.17
CA LYS A 26 -7.25 -10.44 -4.57
C LYS A 26 -7.55 -11.36 -3.38
N LEU A 27 -6.80 -11.23 -2.29
CA LEU A 27 -7.05 -12.00 -1.07
C LEU A 27 -8.26 -11.44 -0.31
N LEU A 28 -8.36 -10.12 -0.18
CA LEU A 28 -9.47 -9.46 0.50
C LEU A 28 -10.81 -9.69 -0.20
N SER A 29 -10.83 -9.72 -1.53
CA SER A 29 -12.07 -9.99 -2.28
C SER A 29 -12.64 -11.39 -2.02
N LYS A 30 -11.78 -12.36 -1.65
CA LYS A 30 -12.21 -13.70 -1.24
C LYS A 30 -12.73 -13.77 0.19
N GLU A 31 -12.38 -12.79 1.01
CA GLU A 31 -12.71 -12.72 2.44
C GLU A 31 -13.85 -11.73 2.73
N VAL A 32 -14.66 -11.42 1.72
CA VAL A 32 -15.90 -10.65 1.87
C VAL A 32 -17.04 -11.61 2.22
N SER A 33 -17.61 -11.46 3.42
CA SER A 33 -18.78 -12.24 3.84
C SER A 33 -20.05 -11.71 3.18
N ARG A 34 -20.78 -12.60 2.50
CA ARG A 34 -22.08 -12.28 1.87
C ARG A 34 -23.15 -11.91 2.90
N GLU A 35 -23.09 -12.53 4.08
CA GLU A 35 -24.02 -12.26 5.18
C GLU A 35 -23.84 -10.83 5.69
N ARG A 36 -22.59 -10.42 5.91
CA ARG A 36 -22.25 -9.05 6.34
C ARG A 36 -22.50 -8.01 5.25
N LEU A 37 -22.33 -8.40 3.97
CA LEU A 37 -22.63 -7.54 2.83
C LEU A 37 -24.13 -7.18 2.76
N ASN A 38 -25.01 -8.16 3.01
CA ASN A 38 -26.46 -7.96 2.99
C ASN A 38 -26.99 -7.12 4.16
N GLN A 39 -26.17 -6.91 5.20
CA GLN A 39 -26.51 -6.07 6.35
C GLN A 39 -26.17 -4.58 6.12
N ILE A 40 -25.55 -4.24 4.99
CA ILE A 40 -25.21 -2.86 4.66
C ILE A 40 -26.39 -2.21 3.95
N GLU A 41 -27.02 -1.25 4.63
CA GLU A 41 -28.13 -0.46 4.09
C GLU A 41 -27.68 0.47 2.96
N ASP A 42 -26.44 0.98 3.02
CA ASP A 42 -25.88 1.91 2.01
C ASP A 42 -24.79 1.24 1.17
N LEU A 43 -25.19 0.71 0.01
CA LEU A 43 -24.30 0.12 -0.99
C LEU A 43 -23.26 1.12 -1.53
N SER A 44 -23.49 2.44 -1.45
CA SER A 44 -22.51 3.44 -1.89
C SER A 44 -21.24 3.40 -1.06
N SER A 45 -21.34 2.97 0.21
CA SER A 45 -20.20 2.81 1.11
C SER A 45 -19.18 1.77 0.64
N LEU A 46 -19.60 0.80 -0.19
CA LEU A 46 -18.73 -0.24 -0.75
C LEU A 46 -17.77 0.29 -1.82
N TRP A 47 -18.12 1.40 -2.49
CA TRP A 47 -17.40 1.92 -3.66
C TRP A 47 -16.58 3.18 -3.39
N LYS A 48 -16.56 3.67 -2.13
CA LYS A 48 -15.79 4.87 -1.75
C LYS A 48 -14.28 4.66 -1.78
N ASN A 49 -13.81 3.42 -1.64
CA ASN A 49 -12.40 3.06 -1.62
C ASN A 49 -12.16 1.81 -2.46
N SER A 50 -10.93 1.64 -2.95
CA SER A 50 -10.53 0.41 -3.65
C SER A 50 -10.53 -0.83 -2.75
N PHE A 51 -10.46 -0.64 -1.42
CA PHE A 51 -10.50 -1.73 -0.45
C PHE A 51 -11.91 -1.91 0.12
N PRO A 52 -12.37 -3.17 0.31
CA PRO A 52 -13.65 -3.43 0.95
C PRO A 52 -13.70 -2.85 2.37
N PRO A 53 -14.86 -2.30 2.81
CA PRO A 53 -14.99 -1.79 4.17
C PRO A 53 -14.83 -2.91 5.20
N LYS A 54 -14.25 -2.57 6.36
CA LYS A 54 -13.97 -3.54 7.43
C LYS A 54 -15.21 -4.32 7.88
N GLY A 55 -16.40 -3.71 7.81
CA GLY A 55 -17.66 -4.33 8.20
C GLY A 55 -18.04 -5.55 7.35
N VAL A 56 -17.58 -5.65 6.09
CA VAL A 56 -17.89 -6.78 5.21
C VAL A 56 -16.84 -7.89 5.24
N LEU A 57 -15.67 -7.61 5.82
CA LEU A 57 -14.56 -8.56 5.85
C LEU A 57 -14.78 -9.60 6.95
N THR A 58 -14.34 -10.83 6.71
CA THR A 58 -14.16 -11.86 7.74
C THR A 58 -13.00 -11.48 8.68
N ASP A 59 -12.83 -12.20 9.78
CA ASP A 59 -11.71 -11.98 10.71
C ASP A 59 -10.35 -12.22 10.03
N LYS A 60 -10.31 -13.16 9.06
CA LYS A 60 -9.13 -13.38 8.20
C LYS A 60 -8.87 -12.18 7.29
N GLY A 61 -9.92 -11.66 6.63
CA GLY A 61 -9.81 -10.46 5.81
C GLY A 61 -9.31 -9.24 6.60
N LEU A 62 -9.79 -9.06 7.83
CA LEU A 62 -9.32 -8.00 8.73
C LEU A 62 -7.83 -8.17 9.08
N SER A 63 -7.38 -9.39 9.33
CA SER A 63 -5.96 -9.69 9.59
C SER A 63 -5.08 -9.38 8.38
N ILE A 64 -5.50 -9.77 7.17
CA ILE A 64 -4.80 -9.48 5.91
C ILE A 64 -4.68 -7.98 5.70
N LEU A 65 -5.77 -7.22 5.90
CA LEU A 65 -5.75 -5.76 5.77
C LEU A 65 -4.80 -5.12 6.79
N LYS A 66 -4.73 -5.65 8.02
CA LYS A 66 -3.82 -5.17 9.06
C LYS A 66 -2.35 -5.44 8.69
N LEU A 67 -2.04 -6.64 8.22
CA LEU A 67 -0.70 -7.01 7.75
C LEU A 67 -0.26 -6.16 6.56
N TYR A 68 -1.15 -5.91 5.59
CA TYR A 68 -0.85 -5.03 4.46
C TYR A 68 -0.52 -3.61 4.89
N LYS A 69 -1.25 -3.04 5.86
CA LYS A 69 -0.93 -1.72 6.42
C LYS A 69 0.44 -1.69 7.10
N ILE A 70 0.76 -2.73 7.88
CA ILE A 70 2.07 -2.84 8.52
C ILE A 70 3.17 -2.92 7.46
N LEU A 71 2.98 -3.74 6.43
CA LEU A 71 3.91 -3.86 5.30
C LEU A 71 4.12 -2.50 4.62
N LEU A 72 3.05 -1.77 4.31
CA LEU A 72 3.14 -0.44 3.70
C LEU A 72 3.97 0.53 4.55
N VAL A 73 3.72 0.59 5.86
CA VAL A 73 4.46 1.46 6.79
C VAL A 73 5.94 1.09 6.83
N ILE A 74 6.26 -0.21 6.90
CA ILE A 74 7.65 -0.70 6.91
C ILE A 74 8.34 -0.36 5.59
N THR A 75 7.72 -0.66 4.45
CA THR A 75 8.30 -0.39 3.13
C THR A 75 8.52 1.11 2.92
N LEU A 76 7.55 1.96 3.31
CA LEU A 76 7.69 3.41 3.21
C LEU A 76 8.85 3.92 4.08
N SER A 77 8.93 3.45 5.34
CA SER A 77 10.00 3.82 6.26
C SER A 77 11.37 3.39 5.72
N ALA A 78 11.47 2.16 5.21
CA ALA A 78 12.70 1.63 4.61
C ALA A 78 13.12 2.43 3.37
N SER A 79 12.19 2.81 2.50
CA SER A 79 12.47 3.65 1.34
C SER A 79 12.93 5.05 1.73
N VAL A 80 12.32 5.67 2.75
CA VAL A 80 12.76 7.00 3.23
C VAL A 80 14.18 6.91 3.80
N ILE A 81 14.45 5.91 4.66
CA ILE A 81 15.77 5.69 5.23
C ILE A 81 16.80 5.46 4.11
N ALA A 82 16.53 4.55 3.18
CA ALA A 82 17.39 4.27 2.05
C ALA A 82 17.64 5.53 1.19
N GLY A 83 16.61 6.34 0.97
CA GLY A 83 16.72 7.60 0.22
C GLY A 83 17.56 8.67 0.91
N LEU A 84 17.52 8.75 2.24
CA LEU A 84 18.39 9.65 3.00
C LEU A 84 19.87 9.25 2.87
N PHE A 85 20.17 7.93 2.90
CA PHE A 85 21.54 7.44 2.76
C PHE A 85 22.06 7.44 1.32
N LEU A 86 21.20 7.17 0.33
CA LEU A 86 21.56 7.10 -1.09
C LEU A 86 21.51 8.48 -1.79
N GLY A 87 21.08 9.52 -1.09
CA GLY A 87 21.22 10.91 -1.52
C GLY A 87 20.06 11.45 -2.35
N PHE A 88 18.88 11.61 -1.76
CA PHE A 88 17.93 12.65 -2.22
C PHE A 88 18.49 14.08 -2.05
N SER A 89 19.55 14.25 -1.26
CA SER A 89 20.15 15.54 -0.86
C SER A 89 21.27 16.08 -1.78
N ASN A 90 21.67 15.35 -2.84
CA ASN A 90 22.82 15.75 -3.67
C ASN A 90 22.47 16.59 -4.91
N SER A 91 21.21 16.98 -5.09
CA SER A 91 20.88 18.02 -6.08
C SER A 91 21.25 19.38 -5.47
N PRO A 92 22.25 20.10 -6.00
CA PRO A 92 22.55 21.44 -5.50
C PRO A 92 21.30 22.30 -5.74
N ILE A 93 20.71 22.84 -4.68
CA ILE A 93 19.71 23.90 -4.80
C ILE A 93 20.48 25.12 -5.32
N THR A 94 20.56 25.28 -6.63
CA THR A 94 21.00 26.52 -7.25
C THR A 94 19.91 27.56 -6.99
N LEU A 95 20.08 28.35 -5.93
CA LEU A 95 19.41 29.64 -5.82
C LEU A 95 20.08 30.55 -6.84
N SER A 96 19.45 30.66 -8.01
CA SER A 96 19.75 31.70 -9.00
C SER A 96 19.43 33.08 -8.45
#